data_AF-A0A2G4GCX0-F1
#
_entry.id   AF-A0A2G4GCX0-F1
#
_cell.length_a   1.000
_cell.length_b   1.000
_cell.length_c   1.000
_cell.angle_alpha   90.00
_cell.angle_beta   90.00
_cell.angle_gamma   90.00
#
_symmetry.space_group_name_H-M   'P 1'
#
loop_
_entity.id
_entity.type
_entity.pdbx_description
1 polymer ?
#
loop_
_entity_poly.entity_id
_entity_poly.type
_entity_poly.pdbx_seq_one_letter_code
_entity_poly.pdbx_strand_id
1 'polypeptide(L)' 'MRTIVDLPEEQLEALARVCAQEKISRAEAVRRAVAGWIVAATPPPSAEVGFGVWRHKKLKARQHVDRLRAEWERP' A
#
# COMPACT_ATOMS: atom_id res chain seq x y z
N MET A 1 -11.42 -4.69 -8.91
CA MET A 1 -12.07 -3.65 -9.75
C MET A 1 -11.46 -3.70 -11.14
N ARG A 2 -12.23 -3.41 -12.20
CA ARG A 2 -11.74 -3.31 -13.58
C ARG A 2 -11.58 -1.83 -13.94
N THR A 3 -10.42 -1.47 -14.48
CA THR A 3 -10.10 -0.11 -14.94
C THR A 3 -9.70 -0.19 -16.41
N ILE A 4 -10.12 0.77 -17.22
CA ILE A 4 -9.71 0.93 -18.62
C ILE A 4 -8.77 2.12 -18.67
N VAL A 5 -7.63 1.96 -19.33
CA VAL A 5 -6.60 2.99 -19.49
C VAL A 5 -6.13 2.98 -20.93
N ASP A 6 -5.99 4.17 -21.51
CA ASP A 6 -5.43 4.35 -22.84
C ASP A 6 -3.91 4.47 -22.73
N LEU A 7 -3.20 3.73 -23.59
CA LEU A 7 -1.76 3.73 -23.68
C LEU A 7 -1.35 3.93 -25.15
N PRO A 8 -0.31 4.75 -25.43
CA PRO A 8 0.29 4.81 -26.74
C PRO A 8 0.73 3.42 -27.23
N GLU A 9 0.66 3.20 -28.55
CA GLU A 9 1.00 1.92 -29.17
C GLU A 9 2.45 1.50 -28.83
N GLU A 10 3.37 2.46 -28.80
CA GLU A 10 4.78 2.22 -28.48
C GLU A 10 4.96 1.67 -27.06
N GLN A 11 4.12 2.12 -26.12
CA GLN A 11 4.14 1.62 -24.74
C GLN A 11 3.53 0.23 -24.64
N LEU A 12 2.50 -0.08 -25.44
CA LEU A 12 1.91 -1.41 -25.50
C LEU A 12 2.91 -2.43 -26.05
N GLU A 13 3.65 -2.09 -27.09
CA GLU A 13 4.71 -2.95 -27.64
C GLU A 13 5.83 -3.19 -26.62
N ALA A 14 6.31 -2.13 -25.96
CA ALA A 14 7.34 -2.24 -24.94
C ALA A 14 6.88 -3.14 -23.78
N LEU A 15 5.64 -2.97 -23.32
CA LEU A 15 5.04 -3.80 -22.28
C LEU A 15 4.94 -5.27 -22.70
N ALA A 16 4.58 -5.55 -23.96
CA ALA A 16 4.50 -6.90 -24.49
C ALA A 16 5.86 -7.61 -24.46
N ARG A 17 6.95 -6.91 -24.81
CA ARG A 17 8.32 -7.44 -24.74
C ARG A 17 8.70 -7.81 -23.31
N VAL A 18 8.41 -6.94 -22.34
CA VAL A 18 8.65 -7.21 -20.91
C VAL A 18 7.86 -8.42 -20.43
N CYS A 19 6.57 -8.50 -20.78
CA CYS A 19 5.72 -9.64 -20.41
C CYS A 19 6.25 -10.97 -20.95
N ALA A 20 6.76 -10.97 -22.19
CA ALA A 20 7.33 -12.17 -22.82
C ALA A 20 8.63 -12.60 -22.13
N GLN A 21 9.50 -11.66 -21.78
CA GLN A 21 10.76 -11.93 -21.08
C GLN A 21 10.52 -12.48 -19.67
N GLU A 22 9.61 -11.85 -18.92
CA GLU A 22 9.29 -12.19 -17.53
C GLU A 22 8.30 -13.36 -17.41
N LYS A 23 7.72 -13.82 -18.53
CA LYS A 23 6.68 -14.86 -18.59
C LYS A 23 5.47 -14.56 -17.70
N ILE A 24 5.02 -13.30 -17.70
CA ILE A 24 3.86 -12.84 -16.92
C ILE A 24 2.76 -12.29 -17.82
N SER A 25 1.53 -12.24 -17.30
CA SER A 25 0.42 -11.58 -18.00
C SER A 25 0.58 -10.06 -18.03
N ARG A 26 0.03 -9.42 -19.07
CA ARG A 26 -0.04 -7.94 -19.17
C ARG A 26 -0.65 -7.29 -17.92
N ALA A 27 -1.73 -7.88 -17.40
CA ALA A 27 -2.39 -7.37 -16.19
C ALA A 27 -1.48 -7.44 -14.96
N GLU A 28 -0.64 -8.48 -14.85
CA GLU A 28 0.33 -8.60 -13.77
C GLU A 28 1.45 -7.57 -13.89
N ALA A 29 1.98 -7.35 -15.09
CA ALA A 29 2.97 -6.31 -15.33
C ALA A 29 2.45 -4.92 -14.92
N VAL A 30 1.20 -4.59 -15.29
CA VAL A 30 0.55 -3.33 -14.88
C VAL A 30 0.39 -3.25 -13.37
N ARG A 31 -0.05 -4.33 -12.69
CA ARG A 31 -0.16 -4.34 -11.22
C ARG A 31 1.18 -4.08 -10.54
N ARG A 32 2.26 -4.71 -11.01
CA ARG A 32 3.61 -4.50 -10.48
C ARG A 32 4.10 -3.07 -10.71
N ALA A 33 3.87 -2.53 -11.90
CA ALA A 33 4.22 -1.15 -12.22
C ALA A 33 3.50 -0.16 -11.30
N VAL A 34 2.19 -0.32 -11.11
CA VAL A 34 1.40 0.52 -10.20
C VAL A 34 1.88 0.38 -8.76
N ALA A 35 2.10 -0.84 -8.28
CA ALA A 35 2.61 -1.08 -6.92
C ALA A 35 3.99 -0.43 -6.71
N GLY A 36 4.91 -0.60 -7.65
CA GLY A 36 6.24 -0.01 -7.60
C GLY A 36 6.20 1.51 -7.65
N TRP A 37 5.34 2.08 -8.50
CA TRP A 37 5.14 3.52 -8.57
C TRP A 37 4.58 4.10 -7.26
N ILE A 38 3.58 3.44 -6.64
CA ILE A 38 3.04 3.86 -5.34
C ILE A 38 4.14 3.89 -4.28
N VAL A 39 4.97 2.85 -4.19
CA VAL A 39 6.07 2.79 -3.22
C VAL A 39 7.09 3.91 -3.46
N ALA A 40 7.42 4.19 -4.72
CA ALA A 40 8.36 5.26 -5.06
C ALA A 40 7.78 6.67 -4.86
N ALA A 41 6.48 6.85 -5.11
CA ALA A 41 5.79 8.14 -5.02
C ALA A 41 5.32 8.47 -3.60
N THR A 42 5.16 7.47 -2.74
CA THR A 42 4.73 7.68 -1.36
C THR A 42 5.97 7.96 -0.51
N PRO A 43 6.07 9.13 0.16
CA PRO A 43 7.12 9.35 1.13
C PRO A 43 7.08 8.22 2.18
N PRO A 44 8.22 7.80 2.75
CA PRO A 44 8.22 6.76 3.77
C PRO A 44 7.16 7.10 4.82
N PRO A 45 6.37 6.12 5.28
CA PRO A 45 5.34 6.39 6.27
C PRO A 45 5.98 7.24 7.36
N SER A 46 5.34 8.36 7.70
CA SER A 46 5.79 9.16 8.83
C SER A 46 6.05 8.20 9.98
N ALA A 47 7.03 8.50 10.84
CA ALA A 47 7.42 7.67 11.98
C ALA A 47 6.29 7.42 13.00
N GLU A 48 5.04 7.71 12.62
CA GLU A 48 3.77 7.49 13.28
C GLU A 48 2.98 6.26 12.78
N VAL A 49 3.34 5.60 11.65
CA VAL A 49 2.52 4.52 11.04
C VAL A 49 3.22 3.15 10.95
N GLY A 50 4.19 2.87 11.83
CA GLY A 50 4.89 1.57 11.92
C GLY A 50 4.70 0.82 13.25
N PHE A 51 5.04 -0.47 13.28
CA PHE A 51 5.25 -1.20 14.53
C PHE A 51 6.39 -0.50 15.32
N GLY A 52 6.12 -0.09 16.56
CA GLY A 52 7.12 0.56 17.43
C GLY A 52 6.98 2.07 17.61
N VAL A 53 6.08 2.75 16.88
CA VAL A 53 5.75 4.18 17.06
C VAL A 53 5.37 4.52 18.51
N TRP A 54 4.75 3.57 19.19
CA TRP A 54 4.25 3.73 20.54
C TRP A 54 5.37 3.71 21.60
N ARG A 55 6.61 3.36 21.22
CA ARG A 55 7.76 3.32 22.14
C ARG A 55 8.09 4.68 22.73
N HIS A 56 7.92 5.76 21.96
CA HIS A 56 8.24 7.13 22.40
C HIS A 56 7.03 7.86 23.00
N LYS A 57 5.81 7.36 22.77
CA LYS A 57 4.63 7.85 23.47
C LYS A 57 4.66 7.29 24.89
N LYS A 58 4.81 8.15 25.90
CA LYS A 58 4.67 7.77 27.33
C LYS A 58 3.19 7.44 27.66
N LEU A 59 2.63 6.46 26.97
CA LEU A 59 1.26 6.03 27.13
C LEU A 59 1.23 4.87 28.11
N LYS A 60 0.46 5.00 29.20
CA LYS A 60 0.16 3.86 30.08
C LYS A 60 -0.80 2.93 29.35
N ALA A 61 -0.24 1.92 28.67
CA ALA A 61 -0.98 1.02 27.78
C ALA A 61 -2.26 0.45 28.43
N ARG A 62 -2.20 0.06 29.70
CA ARG A 62 -3.36 -0.47 30.44
C ARG A 62 -4.49 0.55 30.58
N GLN A 63 -4.18 1.78 31.01
CA GLN A 63 -5.18 2.84 31.17
C GLN A 63 -5.80 3.25 29.82
N HIS A 64 -5.02 3.18 28.74
CA HIS A 64 -5.52 3.47 27.41
C HIS A 64 -6.48 2.40 26.90
N VAL A 65 -6.15 1.12 27.09
CA VAL A 65 -7.01 -0.01 26.72
C VAL A 65 -8.28 -0.04 27.58
N ASP A 66 -8.16 0.21 28.89
CA ASP A 66 -9.31 0.24 29.80
C ASP A 66 -10.28 1.36 29.41
N ARG A 67 -9.77 2.54 29.01
CA ARG A 67 -10.58 3.63 28.47
C ARG A 67 -11.32 3.24 27.19
N LEU A 68 -10.64 2.61 26.23
CA LEU A 68 -11.24 2.19 24.96
C LEU A 68 -12.33 1.11 25.18
N ARG A 69 -12.10 0.18 26.12
CA ARG A 69 -13.10 -0.85 26.47
C ARG A 69 -14.33 -0.25 27.15
N ALA A 70 -14.14 0.75 27.99
CA ALA A 70 -15.25 1.46 28.63
C ALA A 70 -16.17 2.19 27.62
N GLU A 71 -15.70 2.46 26.40
CA GLU A 71 -16.54 3.03 25.32
C GLU A 71 -17.54 2.00 24.76
N TRP A 72 -17.28 0.70 24.92
CA TRP A 72 -18.17 -0.38 24.45
C TRP A 72 -19.16 -0.87 25.52
N GLU A 73 -18.96 -0.50 26.79
CA GLU A 73 -19.81 -0.89 27.92
C GLU A 73 -20.89 0.16 28.28
N ARG A 74 -21.02 1.23 27.49
CA ARG A 74 -22.16 2.14 27.61
C ARG A 74 -23.38 1.53 26.91
N PRO A 75 -24.52 1.36 27.60
CA PRO A 75 -25.77 0.94 26.96
C PRO A 75 -26.30 1.98 25.97
#